data_AF-W4QMJ6-F1
#
_entry.id   AF-W4QMJ6-F1
#
_cell.length_a   1.000
_cell.length_b   1.000
_cell.length_c   1.000
_cell.angle_alpha   90.00
_cell.angle_beta   90.00
_cell.angle_gamma   90.00
#
_symmetry.space_group_name_H-M   'P 1'
#
loop_
_entity.id
_entity.type
_entity.pdbx_description
1 polymer ?
#
loop_
_entity_poly.entity_id
_entity_poly.type
_entity_poly.pdbx_seq_one_letter_code
_entity_poly.pdbx_strand_id
1 'polypeptide(L)' 'MGIDFSGVSLPFSPTDVLMGAVELLSSLGGFAYLGLAFIVAPWFISLIRNFMKKREGRTA' A
#
# COMPACT_ATOMS: atom_id res chain seq x y z
N MET A 1 28.96 22.59 -6.01
CA MET A 1 29.89 21.52 -6.42
C MET A 1 29.05 20.28 -6.67
N GLY A 2 28.59 20.11 -7.91
CA GLY A 2 27.86 18.91 -8.32
C GLY A 2 28.86 17.78 -8.55
N ILE A 3 28.45 16.56 -8.25
CA ILE A 3 29.25 15.37 -8.54
C ILE A 3 29.32 15.24 -10.07
N ASP A 4 30.53 15.35 -10.64
CA ASP A 4 30.78 15.15 -12.07
C ASP A 4 30.97 13.65 -12.36
N PHE A 5 30.03 13.07 -13.10
CA PHE A 5 30.02 11.67 -13.51
C PHE A 5 30.56 11.46 -14.93
N SER A 6 31.18 12.47 -15.56
CA SER A 6 31.62 12.40 -16.97
C SER A 6 32.73 11.37 -17.29
N GLY A 7 33.31 10.71 -16.27
CA GLY A 7 34.33 9.67 -16.43
C GLY A 7 34.09 8.38 -15.62
N VAL A 8 32.99 8.29 -14.85
CA VAL A 8 32.64 7.10 -14.07
C VAL A 8 31.28 6.61 -14.54
N SER A 9 31.30 5.69 -15.50
CA SER A 9 30.11 4.91 -15.85
C SER A 9 29.79 4.02 -14.65
N LEU A 10 28.80 4.42 -13.86
CA LEU A 10 28.24 3.53 -12.85
C LEU A 10 27.69 2.28 -13.59
N PRO A 11 27.91 1.06 -13.07
CA PRO A 11 27.45 -0.18 -13.72
C PRO A 11 25.92 -0.37 -13.60
N PHE A 12 25.18 0.71 -13.60
CA PHE A 12 23.72 0.76 -13.51
C PHE A 12 23.24 2.08 -14.11
N SER A 13 22.12 2.01 -14.82
CA SER A 13 21.37 3.18 -15.26
C SER A 13 20.61 3.78 -14.07
N PRO A 14 20.36 5.11 -14.04
CA PRO A 14 19.38 5.70 -13.13
C PRO A 14 18.01 5.01 -13.18
N THR A 15 17.64 4.47 -14.35
CA THR A 15 16.43 3.67 -14.53
C THR A 15 16.46 2.38 -13.72
N ASP A 16 17.62 1.71 -13.62
CA ASP A 16 17.76 0.44 -12.89
C ASP A 16 17.59 0.65 -11.38
N VAL A 17 18.10 1.78 -10.86
CA VAL A 17 17.91 2.17 -9.46
C VAL A 17 16.44 2.44 -9.16
N LEU A 18 15.76 3.16 -10.06
CA LEU A 18 14.34 3.45 -9.92
C LEU A 18 13.49 2.17 -9.97
N MET A 19 13.79 1.26 -10.90
CA MET A 19 13.10 -0.02 -11.01
C MET A 19 13.29 -0.88 -9.76
N GLY A 20 14.52 -0.99 -9.25
CA GLY A 20 14.80 -1.72 -8.01
C GLY A 20 14.06 -1.11 -6.80
N ALA A 21 13.94 0.21 -6.72
CA ALA A 21 13.17 0.88 -5.68
C ALA A 21 11.66 0.58 -5.78
N VAL A 22 11.09 0.54 -7.00
CA VAL A 22 9.67 0.21 -7.22
C VAL A 22 9.38 -1.26 -6.88
N GLU A 23 10.29 -2.19 -7.22
CA GLU A 23 10.14 -3.61 -6.86
C GLU A 23 10.16 -3.80 -5.34
N LEU A 24 11.07 -3.13 -4.63
CA LEU A 24 11.12 -3.13 -3.17
C LEU A 24 9.83 -2.56 -2.57
N LEU A 25 9.32 -1.47 -3.13
CA LEU A 25 8.05 -0.89 -2.70
C LEU A 25 6.86 -1.82 -2.96
N SER A 26 6.85 -2.55 -4.07
CA SER A 26 5.82 -3.53 -4.38
C SER A 26 5.82 -4.69 -3.36
N SER A 27 7.00 -5.15 -2.97
CA SER A 27 7.15 -6.18 -1.93
C SER A 27 6.65 -5.70 -0.55
N LEU A 28 7.00 -4.47 -0.16
CA LEU A 28 6.58 -3.87 1.11
C LEU A 28 5.12 -3.41 1.10
N GLY A 29 4.56 -3.10 -0.07
CA GLY A 29 3.19 -2.63 -0.25
C GLY A 29 2.16 -3.63 0.28
N GLY A 30 2.40 -4.93 0.11
CA GLY A 30 1.54 -5.98 0.68
C GLY A 30 1.40 -5.91 2.20
N PHE A 31 2.49 -5.63 2.91
CA PHE A 31 2.47 -5.47 4.37
C PHE A 31 1.76 -4.17 4.79
N ALA A 32 1.94 -3.09 4.03
CA ALA A 32 1.23 -1.84 4.26
C ALA A 32 -0.29 -2.02 4.09
N TYR A 33 -0.74 -2.76 3.07
CA TYR A 33 -2.15 -3.08 2.89
C TYR A 33 -2.71 -3.97 4.00
N LEU A 34 -1.92 -4.92 4.51
CA LEU A 34 -2.27 -5.73 5.69
C LEU A 34 -2.48 -4.85 6.93
N GLY A 35 -1.56 -3.91 7.19
CA GLY A 35 -1.70 -2.94 8.28
C GLY A 35 -2.96 -2.08 8.14
N LEU A 36 -3.22 -1.57 6.93
CA LEU A 36 -4.43 -0.80 6.62
C LEU A 36 -5.71 -1.63 6.80
N ALA A 37 -5.68 -2.91 6.42
CA ALA A 37 -6.82 -3.81 6.56
C ALA A 37 -7.28 -3.95 8.02
N PHE A 38 -6.35 -4.00 8.99
CA PHE A 38 -6.71 -4.05 10.41
C PHE A 38 -7.46 -2.80 10.90
N ILE A 39 -7.24 -1.65 10.28
CA ILE A 39 -7.93 -0.39 10.62
C ILE A 39 -9.28 -0.31 9.91
N VAL A 40 -9.32 -0.68 8.62
CA VAL A 40 -10.51 -0.52 7.77
C VAL A 40 -11.56 -1.62 8.00
N ALA A 41 -11.11 -2.86 8.21
CA ALA A 41 -12.00 -4.01 8.42
C ALA A 41 -13.00 -3.83 9.58
N PRO A 42 -12.61 -3.41 10.80
CA PRO A 42 -13.55 -3.27 11.92
C PRO A 42 -14.64 -2.23 11.64
N TRP A 43 -14.28 -1.13 10.97
CA TRP A 43 -15.25 -0.11 10.55
C TRP A 43 -16.27 -0.70 9.56
N PHE A 44 -15.79 -1.43 8.56
CA PHE A 44 -16.65 -2.05 7.55
C PHE A 44 -17.58 -3.11 8.15
N ILE A 45 -17.08 -3.93 9.07
CA ILE A 45 -17.86 -4.93 9.81
C ILE A 45 -18.95 -4.25 10.66
N SER A 46 -18.62 -3.15 11.35
CA SER A 46 -19.58 -2.38 12.14
C SER A 46 -20.71 -1.82 11.27
N LEU A 47 -20.36 -1.25 10.12
CA LEU A 47 -21.31 -0.74 9.14
C LEU A 47 -22.31 -1.83 8.73
N ILE A 48 -21.81 -2.99 8.30
CA ILE A 48 -22.62 -4.12 7.86
C ILE A 48 -23.54 -4.63 8.98
N ARG A 49 -23.03 -4.75 10.21
CA ARG A 49 -23.84 -5.20 11.37
C ARG A 49 -24.97 -4.22 11.68
N ASN A 50 -24.73 -2.92 11.56
CA ASN A 50 -25.76 -1.90 11.78
C ASN A 50 -26.85 -1.95 10.69
N PHE A 51 -26.47 -2.18 9.43
CA PHE A 51 -27.44 -2.38 8.36
C PHE A 51 -28.29 -3.64 8.57
N MET A 52 -27.70 -4.75 9.00
CA MET A 52 -28.44 -5.98 9.30
C MET A 52 -29.42 -5.83 10.46
N LYS A 53 -28.98 -5.26 11.59
CA LYS A 53 -29.86 -4.99 12.75
C LYS A 53 -31.05 -4.10 12.38
N LYS A 54 -30.83 -3.08 11.54
CA LYS A 54 -31.89 -2.18 11.07
C LYS A 54 -32.93 -2.89 10.19
N ARG A 55 -32.52 -3.95 9.47
CA ARG A 55 -33.42 -4.76 8.64
C ARG A 55 -34.25 -5.73 9.50
N GLU A 56 -33.62 -6.35 10.49
CA GLU A 56 -34.26 -7.32 11.38
C GLU A 56 -35.37 -6.68 12.24
N GLY A 57 -35.12 -5.47 12.77
CA GLY A 57 -36.14 -4.68 13.48
C GLY A 57 -37.26 -4.10 12.60
N ARG A 58 -37.24 -4.34 11.29
CA ARG A 58 -38.29 -3.91 10.34
C ARG A 58 -39.17 -5.08 9.87
N THR A 59 -38.83 -6.30 10.27
CA THR A 59 -39.55 -7.56 9.96
C THR A 59 -40.22 -8.18 11.20
N ALA A 60 -40.08 -7.57 12.37
CA ALA A 60 -40.86 -7.83 13.58
C ALA A 60 -41.92 -6.73 13.75
#